data_AF-A0A916FU24-F1
#
_entry.id   AF-A0A916FU24-F1
#
_cell.length_a   1.000
_cell.length_b   1.000
_cell.length_c   1.000
_cell.angle_alpha   90.00
_cell.angle_beta   90.00
_cell.angle_gamma   90.00
#
_symmetry.space_group_name_H-M   'P 1'
#
loop_
_entity.id
_entity.type
_entity.pdbx_description
1 polymer ?
#
loop_
_entity_poly.entity_id
_entity_poly.type
_entity_poly.pdbx_seq_one_letter_code
_entity_poly.pdbx_strand_id
1 'polypeptide(L)'
;MGNLFYLEEHGLIKALAKRTGIYGLPSEIVTAKITASGLDFLEDDGGVGAILKTITIKFDPEDLRKLIEARIESSPLKPEEKSSILKTIKQLPAEGLKELSKKLIGLGLDHAQDVPQLLQTCSDLFS
;
A
#
# COMPACT_ATOMS: atom_id res chain seq x y z
N MET A 1 10.44 -32.71 -16.82
CA MET A 1 10.22 -31.73 -17.90
C MET A 1 9.35 -30.57 -17.40
N GLY A 2 9.74 -29.94 -16.31
CA GLY A 2 9.07 -28.74 -15.80
C GLY A 2 10.16 -27.85 -15.29
N ASN A 3 10.44 -26.75 -15.99
CA ASN A 3 11.28 -25.67 -15.47
C ASN A 3 11.16 -24.39 -16.32
N LEU A 4 10.92 -24.45 -17.63
CA LEU A 4 10.81 -23.22 -18.45
C LEU A 4 9.36 -22.85 -18.80
N PHE A 5 8.53 -23.82 -19.22
CA PHE A 5 7.11 -23.54 -19.47
C PHE A 5 6.38 -23.07 -18.22
N TYR A 6 6.71 -23.64 -17.06
CA TYR A 6 6.17 -23.22 -15.77
C TYR A 6 6.55 -21.77 -15.43
N LEU A 7 7.81 -21.37 -15.64
CA LEU A 7 8.24 -19.98 -15.45
C LEU A 7 7.57 -19.04 -16.45
N GLU A 8 7.25 -19.51 -17.66
CA GLU A 8 6.51 -18.74 -18.65
C GLU A 8 5.04 -18.57 -18.27
N GLU A 9 4.38 -19.61 -17.75
CA GLU A 9 3.00 -19.58 -17.24
C GLU A 9 2.85 -18.61 -16.06
N HIS A 10 3.86 -18.54 -15.19
CA HIS A 10 3.94 -17.56 -14.11
C HIS A 10 4.42 -16.17 -14.56
N GLY A 11 4.67 -15.98 -15.86
CA GLY A 11 5.09 -14.70 -16.42
C GLY A 11 6.48 -14.23 -16.00
N LEU A 12 7.31 -15.11 -15.44
CA LEU A 12 8.68 -14.82 -15.02
C LEU A 12 9.66 -14.83 -16.20
N ILE A 13 9.36 -15.59 -17.24
CA ILE A 13 10.07 -15.55 -18.52
C ILE A 13 9.09 -15.44 -19.68
N LYS A 14 9.57 -14.99 -20.83
CA LYS A 14 8.85 -15.01 -22.10
C LYS A 14 9.62 -15.84 -23.10
N ALA A 15 9.00 -16.88 -23.68
CA ALA A 15 9.63 -17.61 -24.76
C ALA A 15 9.72 -16.71 -26.00
N LEU A 16 10.91 -16.68 -26.60
CA LEU A 16 11.17 -16.03 -27.88
C LEU A 16 11.14 -17.06 -29.02
N ALA A 17 11.49 -18.30 -28.73
CA ALA A 17 11.42 -19.42 -29.68
C ALA A 17 10.98 -20.69 -28.96
N LYS A 18 9.98 -21.37 -29.53
CA LYS A 18 9.48 -22.68 -29.07
C LYS A 18 9.66 -23.68 -30.19
N ARG A 19 10.10 -24.89 -29.84
CA ARG A 19 10.12 -26.03 -30.74
C ARG A 19 9.04 -27.00 -30.29
N THR A 20 8.06 -27.20 -31.16
CA THR A 20 7.00 -28.18 -30.94
C THR A 20 7.57 -29.56 -31.22
N GLY A 21 7.44 -30.47 -30.27
CA GLY A 21 7.86 -31.84 -30.48
C GLY A 21 6.94 -32.57 -31.47
N ILE A 22 7.52 -33.45 -32.29
CA ILE A 22 6.79 -34.29 -33.25
C ILE A 22 7.12 -35.75 -32.91
N TYR A 23 6.20 -36.68 -33.20
CA TYR A 23 6.39 -38.12 -32.99
C TYR A 23 6.72 -38.51 -31.53
N GLY A 24 6.01 -37.92 -30.56
CA GLY A 24 6.18 -38.23 -29.14
C GLY A 24 7.36 -37.51 -28.46
N LEU A 25 8.09 -36.67 -29.19
CA LEU A 25 9.07 -35.77 -28.58
C LEU A 25 8.35 -34.67 -27.79
N PRO A 26 8.87 -34.24 -26.63
CA PRO A 26 8.31 -33.14 -25.86
C PRO A 26 8.60 -31.80 -26.55
N SER A 27 7.67 -30.85 -26.41
CA SER A 27 7.91 -29.46 -26.78
C SER A 27 8.93 -28.82 -25.84
N GLU A 28 9.71 -27.87 -26.36
CA GLU A 28 10.72 -27.16 -25.58
C GLU A 28 10.79 -25.68 -25.92
N ILE A 29 11.23 -24.88 -24.95
CA ILE A 29 11.58 -23.48 -25.15
C ILE A 29 13.06 -23.44 -25.54
N VAL A 30 13.35 -22.98 -26.76
CA VAL A 30 14.71 -22.91 -27.31
C VAL A 30 15.40 -21.62 -26.84
N THR A 31 14.64 -20.53 -26.79
CA THR A 31 15.15 -19.22 -26.36
C THR A 31 14.10 -18.54 -25.51
N ALA A 32 14.51 -17.99 -24.37
CA ALA A 32 13.65 -17.21 -23.48
C ALA A 32 14.34 -15.91 -23.05
N LYS A 33 13.52 -14.95 -22.63
CA LYS A 33 13.96 -13.71 -21.98
C LYS A 33 13.29 -13.59 -20.62
N ILE A 34 14.03 -13.23 -19.58
CA ILE A 34 13.46 -12.92 -18.26
C ILE A 34 12.58 -11.66 -18.34
N THR A 35 11.43 -11.67 -17.66
CA THR A 35 10.55 -10.52 -17.58
C THR A 35 10.96 -9.60 -16.43
N ALA A 36 10.37 -8.40 -16.33
CA ALA A 36 10.55 -7.55 -15.15
C ALA A 36 10.12 -8.29 -13.87
N SER A 37 8.94 -8.93 -13.89
CA SER A 37 8.47 -9.75 -12.78
C SER A 37 9.37 -10.93 -12.45
N GLY A 38 10.01 -11.53 -13.46
CA GLY A 38 10.98 -12.60 -13.26
C GLY A 38 12.28 -12.12 -12.63
N LEU A 39 12.72 -10.90 -12.98
CA LEU A 39 13.88 -10.28 -12.37
C LEU A 39 13.57 -9.86 -10.92
N ASP A 40 12.41 -9.23 -10.69
CA ASP A 40 11.91 -8.87 -9.36
C ASP A 40 11.75 -10.11 -8.46
N PHE A 41 11.41 -11.28 -9.01
CA PHE A 41 11.30 -12.54 -8.27
C PHE A 41 12.65 -13.08 -7.78
N LEU A 42 13.76 -12.72 -8.45
CA LEU A 42 15.10 -13.14 -8.06
C LEU A 42 15.73 -12.22 -7.01
N GLU A 43 15.16 -11.03 -6.80
CA GLU A 43 15.67 -10.05 -5.84
C GLU A 43 15.00 -10.25 -4.47
N ASP A 44 15.80 -10.30 -3.40
CA ASP A 44 15.31 -10.55 -2.03
C ASP A 44 14.37 -9.44 -1.51
N ASP A 45 14.35 -8.28 -2.15
CA ASP A 45 13.54 -7.11 -1.81
C ASP A 45 12.33 -6.89 -2.76
N GLY A 46 12.07 -7.81 -3.69
CA GLY A 46 10.97 -7.70 -4.66
C GLY A 46 11.22 -6.70 -5.79
N GLY A 47 12.45 -6.19 -5.90
CA GLY A 47 12.96 -5.48 -7.07
C GLY A 47 12.31 -4.16 -7.44
N VAL A 48 12.48 -3.76 -8.70
CA VAL A 48 11.94 -2.50 -9.24
C VAL A 48 10.41 -2.48 -9.16
N GLY A 49 9.76 -3.65 -9.25
CA GLY A 49 8.35 -3.83 -9.01
C GLY A 49 7.88 -3.36 -7.63
N ALA A 50 8.67 -3.58 -6.57
CA ALA A 50 8.35 -3.09 -5.22
C ALA A 50 8.34 -1.56 -5.15
N ILE A 51 9.29 -0.91 -5.83
CA ILE A 51 9.37 0.56 -5.90
C ILE A 51 8.18 1.13 -6.70
N LEU A 52 7.83 0.50 -7.82
CA LEU A 52 6.75 0.97 -8.70
C LEU A 52 5.33 0.67 -8.16
N LYS A 53 5.19 -0.33 -7.29
CA LYS A 53 3.94 -0.63 -6.57
C LYS A 53 3.68 0.26 -5.35
N THR A 54 4.47 1.32 -5.16
CA THR A 54 4.19 2.31 -4.11
C THR A 54 2.80 2.92 -4.33
N ILE A 55 1.82 2.49 -3.55
CA ILE A 55 0.51 3.12 -3.49
C ILE A 55 0.72 4.48 -2.81
N THR A 56 0.82 5.53 -3.61
CA THR A 56 0.82 6.89 -3.05
C THR A 56 -0.59 7.21 -2.58
N ILE A 57 -0.83 7.05 -1.28
CA ILE A 57 -2.07 7.50 -0.65
C ILE A 57 -2.05 9.03 -0.64
N LYS A 58 -2.78 9.66 -1.56
CA LYS A 58 -3.03 11.10 -1.52
C LYS A 58 -4.09 11.36 -0.45
N PHE A 59 -3.68 11.98 0.64
CA PHE A 59 -4.63 12.49 1.63
C PHE A 59 -5.30 13.74 1.05
N ASP A 60 -6.58 13.63 0.74
CA ASP A 60 -7.42 14.77 0.41
C ASP A 60 -7.61 15.61 1.69
N PRO A 61 -7.24 16.91 1.68
CA PRO A 61 -7.39 17.77 2.85
C PRO A 61 -8.83 17.87 3.34
N GLU A 62 -9.83 17.80 2.46
CA GLU A 62 -11.23 17.89 2.88
C GLU A 62 -11.67 16.62 3.61
N ASP A 63 -11.15 15.46 3.24
CA ASP A 63 -11.41 14.22 3.97
C ASP A 63 -10.76 14.24 5.37
N LEU A 64 -9.52 14.75 5.48
CA LEU A 64 -8.88 14.97 6.79
C LEU A 64 -9.70 15.93 7.66
N ARG A 65 -10.25 16.99 7.06
CA ARG A 65 -11.08 17.97 7.77
C ARG A 65 -12.32 17.30 8.33
N LYS A 66 -13.06 16.55 7.50
CA LYS A 66 -14.25 15.82 7.93
C LYS A 66 -13.97 14.82 9.06
N LEU A 67 -12.85 14.10 8.99
CA LEU A 67 -12.47 13.15 10.05
C LEU A 67 -12.24 13.86 11.39
N ILE A 68 -11.52 14.99 11.38
CA ILE A 68 -11.26 15.76 12.61
C ILE A 68 -12.57 16.39 13.13
N GLU A 69 -13.41 16.93 12.24
CA GLU A 69 -14.71 17.50 12.61
C GLU A 69 -15.61 16.45 13.30
N ALA A 70 -15.74 15.26 12.70
CA ALA A 70 -16.51 14.15 13.28
C ALA A 70 -15.98 13.71 14.66
N ARG A 71 -14.65 13.74 14.86
CA ARG A 71 -14.05 13.44 16.16
C ARG A 71 -14.35 14.51 17.21
N ILE A 72 -14.40 15.77 16.83
CA ILE A 72 -14.75 16.88 17.74
C ILE A 72 -16.24 16.83 18.10
N GLU A 73 -17.11 16.54 17.14
CA GLU A 73 -18.55 16.40 17.38
C GLU A 73 -18.86 15.29 18.38
N SER A 74 -18.17 14.14 18.24
CA SER A 74 -18.30 12.99 19.14
C SER A 74 -17.58 13.15 20.50
N SER A 75 -16.82 14.22 20.71
CA SER A 75 -16.11 14.46 21.98
C SER A 75 -17.06 14.95 23.10
N PRO A 76 -16.70 14.76 24.38
CA PRO A 76 -17.49 15.25 25.51
C PRO A 76 -17.33 16.77 25.78
N LEU A 77 -16.78 17.54 24.84
CA LEU A 77 -16.57 18.99 24.97
C LEU A 77 -17.89 19.77 25.03
N LYS A 78 -17.87 20.95 25.65
CA LYS A 78 -19.04 21.84 25.68
C LYS A 78 -19.34 22.40 24.28
N PRO A 79 -20.61 22.75 23.97
CA PRO A 79 -21.00 23.26 22.65
C PRO A 79 -20.20 24.51 22.21
N GLU A 80 -19.87 25.40 23.15
CA GLU A 80 -19.11 26.62 22.86
C GLU A 80 -17.66 26.32 22.47
N GLU A 81 -17.02 25.37 23.16
CA GLU A 81 -15.65 24.92 22.88
C GLU A 81 -15.58 24.21 21.54
N LYS A 82 -16.56 23.34 21.24
CA LYS A 82 -16.68 22.67 19.93
C LYS A 82 -16.79 23.69 18.79
N SER A 83 -17.66 24.68 18.94
CA SER A 83 -17.88 25.72 17.91
C SER A 83 -16.61 26.53 17.63
N SER A 84 -15.86 26.88 18.68
CA SER A 84 -14.59 27.58 18.55
C SER A 84 -13.55 26.76 17.79
N ILE A 85 -13.36 25.49 18.19
CA ILE A 85 -12.36 24.59 17.57
C ILE A 85 -12.71 24.29 16.10
N LEU A 86 -13.99 24.05 15.80
CA LEU A 86 -14.46 23.81 14.42
C LEU A 86 -14.22 25.03 13.52
N LYS A 87 -14.42 26.25 14.02
CA LYS A 87 -14.08 27.47 13.26
C LYS A 87 -12.59 27.55 12.94
N THR A 88 -11.73 27.27 13.92
CA THR A 88 -10.28 27.26 13.70
C THR A 88 -9.88 26.22 12.65
N ILE A 89 -10.46 25.01 12.71
CA ILE A 89 -10.17 23.96 11.74
C ILE A 89 -10.63 24.34 10.34
N LYS A 90 -11.79 24.98 10.18
CA LYS A 90 -12.28 25.47 8.88
C LYS A 90 -11.43 26.57 8.27
N GLN A 91 -10.67 27.31 9.07
CA GLN A 91 -9.78 28.37 8.61
C GLN A 91 -8.35 27.90 8.29
N LEU A 92 -7.97 26.69 8.72
CA LEU A 92 -6.63 26.16 8.43
C LEU A 92 -6.44 25.87 6.94
N PRO A 93 -5.27 26.21 6.36
CA PRO A 93 -4.88 25.77 5.04
C PRO A 93 -4.58 24.27 5.03
N ALA A 94 -4.58 23.65 3.84
CA ALA A 94 -4.31 22.22 3.68
C ALA A 94 -3.01 21.75 4.37
N GLU A 95 -1.96 22.57 4.33
CA GLU A 95 -0.68 22.25 4.98
C GLU A 95 -0.79 22.23 6.50
N GLY A 96 -1.51 23.21 7.08
CA GLY A 96 -1.77 23.25 8.52
C GLY A 96 -2.64 22.08 9.00
N LEU A 97 -3.57 21.63 8.17
CA LEU A 97 -4.42 20.48 8.46
C LEU A 97 -3.64 19.17 8.44
N LYS A 98 -2.70 18.99 7.50
CA LYS A 98 -1.79 17.84 7.48
C LYS A 98 -0.92 17.79 8.73
N GLU A 99 -0.31 18.92 9.12
CA GLU A 99 0.52 18.99 10.32
C GLU A 99 -0.29 18.74 11.60
N LEU A 100 -1.51 19.29 11.69
CA LEU A 100 -2.43 18.99 12.79
C LEU A 100 -2.76 17.50 12.85
N SER A 101 -3.09 16.90 11.71
CA SER A 101 -3.43 15.47 11.63
C SER A 101 -2.27 14.59 12.09
N LYS A 102 -1.04 14.87 11.64
CA LYS A 102 0.16 14.16 12.08
C LYS A 102 0.35 14.23 13.60
N LYS A 103 0.20 15.43 14.18
CA LYS A 103 0.32 15.62 15.64
C LYS A 103 -0.76 14.88 16.41
N LEU A 104 -2.01 14.92 15.95
CA LEU A 104 -3.12 14.21 16.59
C LEU A 104 -2.91 12.70 16.55
N ILE A 105 -2.44 12.16 15.42
CA ILE A 105 -2.09 10.73 15.30
C ILE A 105 -0.96 10.39 16.28
N GLY A 106 0.13 11.18 16.32
CA GLY A 106 1.24 10.96 17.25
C GLY A 106 0.79 10.93 18.70
N LEU A 107 0.05 11.95 19.15
CA LEU A 107 -0.50 12.00 20.51
C LEU A 107 -1.47 10.85 20.82
N GLY A 108 -2.26 10.43 19.83
CA GLY A 108 -3.17 9.30 19.97
C GLY A 108 -2.40 7.98 20.16
N LEU A 109 -1.31 7.78 19.42
CA LEU A 109 -0.46 6.60 19.55
C LEU A 109 0.32 6.62 20.88
N ASP A 110 0.83 7.78 21.30
CA ASP A 110 1.56 7.92 22.58
C ASP A 110 0.67 7.64 23.80
N HIS A 111 -0.65 7.73 23.66
CA HIS A 111 -1.62 7.52 24.74
C HIS A 111 -2.45 6.24 24.58
N ALA A 112 -2.37 5.57 23.43
CA ALA A 112 -3.03 4.30 23.22
C ALA A 112 -2.21 3.17 23.86
N GLN A 113 -2.83 2.42 24.78
CA GLN A 113 -2.18 1.30 25.45
C GLN A 113 -2.04 0.07 24.54
N ASP A 114 -2.87 0.00 23.49
CA ASP A 114 -3.00 -1.15 22.60
C ASP A 114 -2.29 -0.97 21.24
N VAL A 115 -1.39 0.01 21.11
CA VAL A 115 -0.69 0.28 19.84
C VAL A 115 -0.03 -0.98 19.25
N PRO A 116 0.70 -1.81 20.02
CA PRO A 116 1.30 -3.02 19.47
C PRO A 116 0.26 -4.00 18.90
N GLN A 117 -0.88 -4.18 19.57
CA GLN A 117 -1.95 -5.07 19.14
C GLN A 117 -2.70 -4.53 17.90
N LEU A 118 -2.90 -3.22 17.83
CA LEU A 118 -3.49 -2.55 16.67
C LEU A 118 -2.60 -2.68 15.44
N LEU A 119 -1.28 -2.49 15.60
CA LEU A 119 -0.32 -2.68 14.53
C LEU A 119 -0.29 -4.13 14.03
N GLN A 120 -0.38 -5.11 14.94
CA GLN A 120 -0.45 -6.53 14.55
C GLN A 120 -1.71 -6.82 13.74
N THR A 121 -2.88 -6.37 14.22
CA THR A 121 -4.15 -6.52 13.50
C THR A 121 -4.09 -5.91 12.10
N CYS A 122 -3.47 -4.74 11.96
CA CYS A 122 -3.29 -4.11 10.66
C CYS A 122 -2.33 -4.88 9.76
N SER A 123 -1.22 -5.43 10.29
CA SER A 123 -0.30 -6.26 9.52
C SER A 123 -0.99 -7.49 8.93
N ASP A 124 -1.86 -8.13 9.72
CA ASP A 124 -2.60 -9.33 9.30
C ASP A 124 -3.64 -9.03 8.20
N LEU A 125 -4.08 -7.76 8.08
CA LEU A 125 -5.00 -7.28 7.03
C LEU A 125 -4.34 -7.10 5.66
N PHE A 126 -3.00 -6.96 5.64
CA PHE A 126 -2.21 -6.73 4.42
C PHE A 126 -1.29 -7.91 4.05
N SER A 127 -1.32 -8.99 4.84
CA SER A 127 -0.61 -10.25 4.60
C SER A 127 -1.47 -11.22 3.78
#